data_AF-A0A6B0S6J2-F1
#
_entry.id   AF-A0A6B0S6J2-F1
#
_cell.length_a   1.000
_cell.length_b   1.000
_cell.length_c   1.000
_cell.angle_alpha   90.00
_cell.angle_beta   90.00
_cell.angle_gamma   90.00
#
_symmetry.space_group_name_H-M   'P 1'
#
loop_
_entity.id
_entity.type
_entity.pdbx_description
1 polymer ?
#
loop_
_entity_poly.entity_id
_entity_poly.type
_entity_poly.pdbx_seq_one_letter_code
_entity_poly.pdbx_strand_id
1 'polypeptide(L)'
;MDFNMKKLASDAGIFFTRAVQFTEEKFGQAEKTELDAHFESLLARADSTKNWTEKILRQTEVLLQPNPSARVEEFLYEKLDRKVPSRVTNGELLAQYMAEAASELGPTTPYGKTLIKVAEAEKHLGAAERDFIHTASINFLTPLRNFLEGDWKTISKERRLLQNRRLDLDASKARLKKAKAAEAKATVGTVPDFQETRPRNYILSASASALWNDEVDKAEQELRVAQTEFDRQAEVTRLLLEGISSTHVNHLRCLHEFIESQTTYYAQCYRHMLDLQKQLGRFPGTFVGTAEPASPPLSSTSPTTTAATMPMGPSVADLAPPGEAALRLEEVAPPASGTRKARVLYDYEAADSSELALLADELITVYSLPGMDPDWLIGERGNKKGKVPVTYLELLS
;
A
#
# COMPACT_ATOMS: atom_id res chain seq x y z
N MET A 1 26.69 -35.60 6.46
CA MET A 1 25.67 -34.72 5.84
C MET A 1 25.88 -34.82 4.34
N ASP A 2 25.20 -35.76 3.68
CA ASP A 2 25.32 -35.89 2.22
C ASP A 2 24.50 -34.78 1.58
N PHE A 3 25.22 -33.77 1.08
CA PHE A 3 24.67 -32.68 0.31
C PHE A 3 24.04 -33.26 -0.96
N ASN A 4 22.71 -33.24 -1.06
CA ASN A 4 21.98 -33.91 -2.13
C ASN A 4 22.06 -33.09 -3.44
N MET A 5 23.24 -33.06 -4.06
CA MET A 5 23.51 -32.36 -5.32
C MET A 5 22.56 -32.82 -6.45
N LYS A 6 22.07 -34.06 -6.41
CA LYS A 6 21.08 -34.56 -7.37
C LYS A 6 19.73 -33.86 -7.25
N LYS A 7 19.28 -33.59 -6.02
CA LYS A 7 18.05 -32.82 -5.75
C LYS A 7 18.23 -31.34 -6.16
N LEU A 8 19.39 -30.77 -5.86
CA LEU A 8 19.71 -29.40 -6.28
C LEU A 8 19.71 -29.24 -7.81
N ALA A 9 20.29 -30.22 -8.52
CA ALA A 9 20.31 -30.23 -9.98
C ALA A 9 18.92 -30.48 -10.60
N SER A 10 18.09 -31.34 -10.01
CA SER A 10 16.71 -31.54 -10.46
C SER A 10 15.85 -30.30 -10.25
N ASP A 11 15.98 -29.65 -9.09
CA ASP A 11 15.24 -28.44 -8.77
C ASP A 11 15.66 -27.30 -9.71
N ALA A 12 16.97 -27.14 -9.98
CA ALA A 12 17.49 -26.19 -10.96
C ALA A 12 17.00 -26.46 -12.39
N GLY A 13 16.86 -27.73 -12.78
CA GLY A 13 16.27 -28.12 -14.07
C GLY A 13 14.81 -27.72 -14.21
N ILE A 14 14.02 -27.87 -13.14
CA ILE A 14 12.62 -27.43 -13.11
C ILE A 14 12.53 -25.90 -13.20
N PHE A 15 13.38 -25.15 -12.48
CA PHE A 15 13.44 -23.70 -12.58
C PHE A 15 13.81 -23.21 -13.98
N PHE A 16 14.78 -23.85 -14.63
CA PHE A 16 15.17 -23.51 -16.00
C PHE A 16 14.03 -23.79 -16.99
N THR A 17 13.37 -24.94 -16.86
CA THR A 17 12.22 -25.31 -17.70
C THR A 17 11.08 -24.31 -17.54
N ARG A 18 10.79 -23.90 -16.29
CA ARG A 18 9.81 -22.85 -16.00
C ARG A 18 10.18 -21.51 -16.63
N ALA A 19 11.45 -21.12 -16.56
CA ALA A 19 11.93 -19.87 -17.13
C ALA A 19 11.81 -19.88 -18.66
N VAL A 20 12.20 -20.97 -19.32
CA VAL A 20 12.04 -21.16 -20.77
C VAL A 20 10.57 -21.04 -21.17
N GLN A 21 9.67 -21.75 -20.49
CA GLN A 21 8.24 -21.69 -20.77
C GLN A 21 7.67 -20.27 -20.58
N PHE A 22 8.07 -19.58 -19.51
CA PHE A 22 7.65 -18.20 -19.26
C PHE A 22 8.11 -17.24 -20.37
N THR A 23 9.34 -17.42 -20.86
CA THR A 23 9.83 -16.63 -21.99
C THR A 23 9.06 -16.95 -23.27
N GLU A 24 8.80 -18.23 -23.58
CA GLU A 24 8.07 -18.61 -24.80
C GLU A 24 6.64 -18.08 -24.84
N GLU A 25 5.94 -18.01 -23.70
CA GLU A 25 4.63 -17.36 -23.60
C GLU A 25 4.70 -15.84 -23.82
N LYS A 26 5.70 -15.17 -23.23
CA LYS A 26 5.88 -13.71 -23.39
C LYS A 26 6.22 -13.31 -24.82
N PHE A 27 6.88 -14.20 -25.56
CA PHE A 27 7.17 -14.05 -26.99
C PHE A 27 6.05 -14.59 -27.90
N GLY A 28 4.93 -15.05 -27.35
CA GLY A 28 3.75 -15.49 -28.12
C GLY A 28 3.92 -16.82 -28.85
N GLN A 29 4.95 -17.60 -28.51
CA GLN A 29 5.25 -18.90 -29.15
C GLN A 29 4.56 -20.09 -28.46
N ALA A 30 4.10 -19.92 -27.21
CA ALA A 30 3.38 -20.93 -26.44
C ALA A 30 1.97 -20.47 -26.07
N GLU A 31 1.01 -21.39 -26.20
CA GLU A 31 -0.39 -21.16 -25.82
C GLU A 31 -0.51 -21.19 -24.29
N LYS A 32 -1.08 -20.12 -23.72
CA LYS A 32 -1.24 -19.96 -22.28
C LYS A 32 -2.47 -20.75 -21.83
N THR A 33 -2.34 -21.58 -20.80
CA THR A 33 -3.53 -22.14 -20.13
C THR A 33 -4.36 -20.99 -19.55
N GLU A 34 -5.52 -20.71 -20.15
CA GLU A 34 -6.43 -19.66 -19.72
C GLU A 34 -7.12 -20.04 -18.40
N LEU A 35 -7.19 -19.08 -17.49
CA LEU A 35 -7.99 -19.20 -16.28
C LEU A 35 -9.42 -18.78 -16.61
N ASP A 36 -10.41 -19.44 -16.01
CA ASP A 36 -11.82 -19.09 -16.18
C ASP A 36 -12.10 -17.62 -15.78
N ALA A 37 -13.05 -16.97 -16.46
CA ALA A 37 -13.39 -15.56 -16.26
C ALA A 37 -13.79 -15.24 -14.81
N HIS A 38 -14.44 -16.19 -14.13
CA HIS A 38 -14.75 -16.06 -12.71
C HIS A 38 -13.49 -15.98 -11.84
N PHE A 39 -12.48 -16.80 -12.14
CA PHE A 39 -11.22 -16.83 -11.41
C PHE A 39 -10.39 -15.56 -11.63
N GLU A 40 -10.35 -15.04 -12.85
CA GLU A 40 -9.72 -13.74 -13.17
C GLU A 40 -10.41 -12.58 -12.43
N SER A 41 -11.74 -12.57 -12.37
CA SER A 41 -12.49 -11.58 -11.58
C SER A 41 -12.14 -11.65 -10.08
N LEU A 42 -12.03 -12.87 -9.53
CA LEU A 42 -11.61 -13.08 -8.15
C LEU A 42 -10.19 -12.55 -7.89
N LEU A 43 -9.24 -12.79 -8.81
CA LEU A 43 -7.87 -12.25 -8.73
C LEU A 43 -7.85 -10.72 -8.77
N ALA A 44 -8.57 -10.11 -9.71
CA ALA A 44 -8.66 -8.65 -9.83
C ALA A 44 -9.26 -8.01 -8.57
N ARG A 45 -10.29 -8.64 -8.01
CA ARG A 45 -10.90 -8.21 -6.75
C ARG A 45 -9.93 -8.34 -5.57
N ALA A 46 -9.15 -9.41 -5.52
CA ALA A 46 -8.14 -9.63 -4.49
C ALA A 46 -7.03 -8.56 -4.54
N ASP A 47 -6.49 -8.30 -5.73
CA ASP A 47 -5.47 -7.28 -5.96
C ASP A 47 -5.98 -5.88 -5.59
N SER A 48 -7.20 -5.56 -5.99
CA SER A 48 -7.87 -4.32 -5.62
C SER A 48 -8.04 -4.20 -4.10
N THR A 49 -8.47 -5.28 -3.44
CA THR A 49 -8.67 -5.32 -1.99
C THR A 49 -7.36 -5.02 -1.27
N LYS A 50 -6.27 -5.71 -1.61
CA LYS A 50 -4.97 -5.46 -0.99
C LYS A 50 -4.49 -4.02 -1.21
N ASN A 51 -4.54 -3.53 -2.45
CA ASN A 51 -4.07 -2.19 -2.78
C ASN A 51 -4.82 -1.11 -1.99
N TRP A 52 -6.15 -1.22 -1.91
CA TRP A 52 -6.96 -0.26 -1.17
C TRP A 52 -6.80 -0.41 0.35
N THR A 53 -6.72 -1.63 0.87
CA THR A 53 -6.46 -1.86 2.30
C THR A 53 -5.12 -1.25 2.72
N GLU A 54 -4.04 -1.43 1.94
CA GLU A 54 -2.74 -0.80 2.23
C GLU A 54 -2.80 0.73 2.22
N LYS A 55 -3.47 1.32 1.22
CA LYS A 55 -3.59 2.78 1.11
C LYS A 55 -4.38 3.38 2.26
N ILE A 56 -5.52 2.78 2.59
CA ILE A 56 -6.37 3.22 3.69
C ILE A 56 -5.61 3.10 5.02
N LEU A 57 -4.97 1.95 5.27
CA LEU A 57 -4.15 1.74 6.47
C LEU A 57 -3.09 2.85 6.62
N ARG A 58 -2.28 3.09 5.58
CA ARG A 58 -1.23 4.12 5.60
C ARG A 58 -1.79 5.52 5.85
N GLN A 59 -2.91 5.86 5.23
CA GLN A 59 -3.50 7.19 5.40
C GLN A 59 -4.09 7.38 6.79
N THR A 60 -4.71 6.34 7.37
CA THR A 60 -5.22 6.38 8.73
C THR A 60 -4.09 6.44 9.76
N GLU A 61 -2.97 5.75 9.55
CA GLU A 61 -1.77 5.94 10.38
C GLU A 61 -1.27 7.38 10.38
N VAL A 62 -1.25 8.04 9.22
CA VAL A 62 -0.85 9.45 9.11
C VAL A 62 -1.83 10.37 9.84
N LEU A 63 -3.13 10.05 9.77
CA LEU A 63 -4.17 10.79 10.50
C LEU A 63 -3.99 10.67 12.02
N LEU A 64 -3.72 9.47 12.54
CA LEU A 64 -3.56 9.23 13.97
C LEU A 64 -2.19 9.69 14.51
N GLN A 65 -1.12 9.52 13.74
CA GLN A 65 0.24 9.91 14.12
C GLN A 65 0.97 10.56 12.94
N PRO A 66 0.82 11.88 12.74
CA PRO A 66 1.43 12.59 11.62
C PRO A 66 2.96 12.51 11.60
N ASN A 67 3.59 12.42 12.78
CA ASN A 67 5.05 12.35 12.91
C ASN A 67 5.60 11.01 12.37
N PRO A 68 6.44 11.01 11.31
CA PRO A 68 6.98 9.79 10.72
C PRO A 68 7.89 8.99 11.66
N SER A 69 8.77 9.65 12.42
CA SER A 69 9.67 8.99 13.37
C SER A 69 8.89 8.25 14.45
N ALA A 70 7.84 8.91 14.92
CA ALA A 70 6.94 8.35 15.93
C ALA A 70 6.24 7.08 15.44
N ARG A 71 5.82 7.04 14.16
CA ARG A 71 5.19 5.86 13.54
C ARG A 71 6.15 4.69 13.37
N VAL A 72 7.39 4.95 12.93
CA VAL A 72 8.40 3.89 12.76
C VAL A 72 8.74 3.25 14.10
N GLU A 73 8.88 4.06 15.15
CA GLU A 73 9.13 3.54 16.49
C GLU A 73 7.98 2.64 16.99
N GLU A 74 6.73 3.07 16.82
CA GLU A 74 5.55 2.28 17.21
C GLU A 74 5.49 0.94 16.48
N PHE A 75 5.76 0.94 15.18
CA PHE A 75 5.87 -0.29 14.38
C PHE A 75 6.96 -1.24 14.90
N LEU A 76 8.11 -0.72 15.33
CA LEU A 76 9.19 -1.54 15.91
C LEU A 76 8.76 -2.18 17.24
N TYR A 77 8.11 -1.42 18.12
CA TYR A 77 7.59 -1.95 19.38
C TYR A 77 6.52 -3.03 19.15
N GLU A 78 5.62 -2.81 18.19
CA GLU A 78 4.62 -3.80 17.76
C GLU A 78 5.28 -5.08 17.25
N LYS A 79 6.33 -4.98 16.41
CA LYS A 79 7.09 -6.15 15.91
C LYS A 79 7.89 -6.89 16.98
N LEU A 80 8.27 -6.21 18.06
CA LEU A 80 9.03 -6.81 19.17
C LEU A 80 8.12 -7.37 20.27
N ASP A 81 6.79 -7.36 20.09
CA ASP A 81 5.80 -7.68 21.12
C ASP A 81 6.06 -6.92 22.44
N ARG A 82 6.56 -5.68 22.31
CA ARG A 82 6.85 -4.81 23.45
C ARG A 82 5.76 -3.77 23.58
N LYS A 83 5.38 -3.47 24.82
CA LYS A 83 4.39 -2.44 25.11
C LYS A 83 4.92 -1.08 24.62
N VAL A 84 4.21 -0.47 23.68
CA VAL A 84 4.49 0.88 23.20
C VAL A 84 4.39 1.84 24.39
N PRO A 85 5.41 2.70 24.64
CA PRO A 85 5.32 3.71 25.69
C PRO A 85 4.11 4.62 25.44
N SER A 86 3.32 4.88 26.49
CA SER A 86 2.23 5.86 26.40
C SER A 86 2.83 7.23 26.16
N ARG A 87 2.69 7.75 24.93
CA ARG A 87 3.15 9.10 24.61
C ARG A 87 2.19 10.14 25.14
N VAL A 88 2.78 11.23 25.60
CA VAL A 88 2.06 12.44 25.99
C VAL A 88 1.56 13.09 24.70
N THR A 89 0.27 13.38 24.63
CA THR A 89 -0.31 14.08 23.47
C THR A 89 0.04 15.57 23.51
N ASN A 90 -0.12 16.26 22.39
CA ASN A 90 0.19 17.69 22.32
C ASN A 90 -0.66 18.50 23.32
N GLY A 91 -1.93 18.13 23.50
CA GLY A 91 -2.82 18.75 24.48
C GLY A 91 -2.37 18.51 25.92
N GLU A 92 -1.91 17.31 26.26
CA GLU A 92 -1.38 17.01 27.59
C GLU A 92 -0.07 17.76 27.87
N LEU A 93 0.80 17.91 26.87
CA LEU A 93 2.03 18.69 27.00
C LEU A 93 1.71 20.17 27.25
N LEU A 94 0.78 20.76 26.50
CA LEU A 94 0.33 22.14 26.71
C LEU A 94 -0.29 22.32 28.11
N ALA A 95 -1.13 21.38 28.53
CA ALA A 95 -1.73 21.39 29.86
C ALA A 95 -0.68 21.40 30.97
N GLN A 96 0.40 20.63 30.82
CA GLN A 96 1.50 20.60 31.78
C GLN A 96 2.16 21.99 31.92
N TYR A 97 2.53 22.62 30.81
CA TYR A 97 3.12 23.96 30.83
C TYR A 97 2.18 25.03 31.40
N MET A 98 0.87 24.96 31.10
CA MET A 98 -0.11 25.90 31.65
C MET A 98 -0.29 25.72 33.17
N ALA A 99 -0.25 24.50 33.68
CA ALA A 99 -0.33 24.22 35.11
C ALA A 99 0.93 24.70 35.87
N GLU A 100 2.12 24.49 35.28
CA GLU A 100 3.39 25.00 35.81
C GLU A 100 3.39 26.53 35.83
N ALA A 101 2.99 27.18 34.71
CA ALA A 101 2.88 28.63 34.62
C ALA A 101 1.90 29.20 35.66
N ALA A 102 0.76 28.54 35.91
CA ALA A 102 -0.19 28.98 36.93
C ALA A 102 0.38 28.91 38.36
N SER A 103 1.27 27.94 38.61
CA SER A 103 1.95 27.78 39.89
C SER A 103 2.95 28.91 40.13
N GLU A 104 3.69 29.33 39.10
CA GLU A 104 4.65 30.44 39.17
C GLU A 104 3.99 31.82 39.21
N LEU A 105 2.94 32.04 38.41
CA LEU A 105 2.21 33.31 38.32
C LEU A 105 1.28 33.56 39.52
N GLY A 106 1.18 32.59 40.42
CA GLY A 106 0.34 32.66 41.61
C GLY A 106 -1.05 32.09 41.35
N PRO A 107 -1.41 30.93 41.95
CA PRO A 107 -2.68 30.24 41.68
C PRO A 107 -3.90 30.99 42.25
N THR A 108 -3.68 32.01 43.05
CA THR A 108 -4.73 32.86 43.62
C THR A 108 -5.10 34.03 42.71
N THR A 109 -4.22 34.39 41.76
CA THR A 109 -4.47 35.47 40.79
C THR A 109 -5.59 35.05 39.83
N PRO A 110 -6.38 36.01 39.30
CA PRO A 110 -7.40 35.68 38.29
C PRO A 110 -6.80 34.95 37.09
N TYR A 111 -5.61 35.36 36.65
CA TYR A 111 -4.91 34.73 35.53
C TYR A 111 -4.44 33.31 35.86
N GLY A 112 -3.83 33.08 37.02
CA GLY A 112 -3.44 31.74 37.49
C GLY A 112 -4.63 30.80 37.64
N LYS A 113 -5.76 31.28 38.19
CA LYS A 113 -7.02 30.50 38.28
C LYS A 113 -7.55 30.11 36.91
N THR A 114 -7.55 31.04 35.95
CA THR A 114 -7.96 30.75 34.57
C THR A 114 -7.02 29.74 33.91
N LEU A 115 -5.70 29.90 34.06
CA LEU A 115 -4.71 28.96 33.52
C LEU A 115 -4.90 27.54 34.05
N ILE A 116 -5.16 27.37 35.35
CA ILE A 116 -5.45 26.04 35.93
C ILE A 116 -6.68 25.42 35.25
N LYS A 117 -7.73 26.19 35.01
CA LYS A 117 -8.95 25.70 34.36
C LYS A 117 -8.75 25.33 32.91
N VAL A 118 -8.00 26.14 32.16
CA VAL A 118 -7.65 25.82 30.77
C VAL A 118 -6.73 24.59 30.73
N ALA A 119 -5.72 24.50 31.60
CA ALA A 119 -4.84 23.34 31.71
C ALA A 119 -5.61 22.05 32.00
N GLU A 120 -6.56 22.09 32.94
CA GLU A 120 -7.42 20.95 33.25
C GLU A 120 -8.22 20.51 32.01
N ALA A 121 -8.80 21.44 31.26
CA ALA A 121 -9.55 21.11 30.04
C ALA A 121 -8.66 20.55 28.91
N GLU A 122 -7.49 21.14 28.67
CA GLU A 122 -6.50 20.67 27.69
C GLU A 122 -5.99 19.26 28.03
N LYS A 123 -5.80 18.96 29.32
CA LYS A 123 -5.45 17.60 29.76
C LYS A 123 -6.54 16.59 29.41
N HIS A 124 -7.81 16.94 29.59
CA HIS A 124 -8.92 16.05 29.20
C HIS A 124 -9.02 15.88 27.68
N LEU A 125 -8.78 16.93 26.89
CA LEU A 125 -8.72 16.84 25.44
C LEU A 125 -7.60 15.89 24.98
N GLY A 126 -6.40 16.07 25.52
CA GLY A 126 -5.27 15.23 25.18
C GLY A 126 -5.43 13.77 25.63
N ALA A 127 -6.13 13.52 26.75
CA ALA A 127 -6.49 12.17 27.17
C ALA A 127 -7.51 11.52 26.21
N ALA A 128 -8.55 12.27 25.81
CA ALA A 128 -9.53 11.78 24.83
C ALA A 128 -8.88 11.47 23.47
N GLU A 129 -7.90 12.28 23.04
CA GLU A 129 -7.13 12.04 21.81
C GLU A 129 -6.31 10.74 21.92
N ARG A 130 -5.61 10.53 23.03
CA ARG A 130 -4.87 9.28 23.27
C ARG A 130 -5.80 8.06 23.23
N ASP A 131 -6.95 8.14 23.89
CA ASP A 131 -7.91 7.03 23.93
C ASP A 131 -8.49 6.74 22.54
N PHE A 132 -8.75 7.78 21.74
CA PHE A 132 -9.17 7.64 20.34
C PHE A 132 -8.09 6.97 19.49
N ILE A 133 -6.85 7.46 19.55
CA ILE A 133 -5.71 6.87 18.81
C ILE A 133 -5.56 5.40 19.18
N HIS A 134 -5.61 5.07 20.48
CA HIS A 134 -5.49 3.69 20.93
C HIS A 134 -6.63 2.79 20.42
N THR A 135 -7.87 3.27 20.53
CA THR A 135 -9.06 2.52 20.08
C THR A 135 -9.04 2.30 18.57
N ALA A 136 -8.68 3.33 17.79
CA ALA A 136 -8.56 3.23 16.34
C ALA A 136 -7.41 2.30 15.93
N SER A 137 -6.27 2.32 16.64
CA SER A 137 -5.18 1.38 16.37
C SER A 137 -5.63 -0.07 16.56
N ILE A 138 -6.29 -0.40 17.67
CA ILE A 138 -6.70 -1.77 17.97
C ILE A 138 -7.85 -2.25 17.08
N ASN A 139 -8.90 -1.45 16.92
CA ASN A 139 -10.14 -1.92 16.28
C ASN A 139 -10.13 -1.73 14.77
N PHE A 140 -9.29 -0.82 14.25
CA PHE A 140 -9.21 -0.52 12.82
C PHE A 140 -7.86 -0.88 12.20
N LEU A 141 -6.74 -0.38 12.72
CA LEU A 141 -5.43 -0.63 12.09
C LEU A 141 -4.97 -2.09 12.23
N THR A 142 -5.06 -2.68 13.42
CA THR A 142 -4.58 -4.04 13.68
C THR A 142 -5.27 -5.11 12.81
N PRO A 143 -6.61 -5.14 12.64
CA PRO A 143 -7.27 -6.09 11.74
C PRO A 143 -6.81 -5.96 10.29
N LEU A 144 -6.62 -4.73 9.81
CA LEU A 144 -6.12 -4.49 8.45
C LEU A 144 -4.66 -4.94 8.30
N ARG A 145 -3.80 -4.70 9.31
CA ARG A 145 -2.43 -5.25 9.34
C ARG A 145 -2.43 -6.77 9.30
N ASN A 146 -3.26 -7.41 10.13
CA ASN A 146 -3.35 -8.87 10.21
C ASN A 146 -3.75 -9.49 8.86
N PHE A 147 -4.70 -8.88 8.15
CA PHE A 147 -5.05 -9.30 6.80
C PHE A 147 -3.86 -9.18 5.83
N LEU A 148 -3.16 -8.03 5.81
CA LEU A 148 -2.03 -7.81 4.90
C LEU A 148 -0.82 -8.69 5.21
N GLU A 149 -0.55 -8.93 6.48
CA GLU A 149 0.63 -9.67 6.93
C GLU A 149 0.43 -11.17 7.06
N GLY A 150 -0.82 -11.63 7.19
CA GLY A 150 -1.21 -13.03 7.31
C GLY A 150 -1.90 -13.55 6.04
N ASP A 151 -3.18 -13.21 5.87
CA ASP A 151 -4.03 -13.74 4.81
C ASP A 151 -3.47 -13.42 3.42
N TRP A 152 -3.11 -12.15 3.18
CA TRP A 152 -2.59 -11.72 1.89
C TRP A 152 -1.25 -12.37 1.53
N LYS A 153 -0.34 -12.56 2.50
CA LYS A 153 0.91 -13.28 2.24
C LYS A 153 0.65 -14.73 1.81
N THR A 154 -0.35 -15.37 2.41
CA THR A 154 -0.79 -16.71 2.04
C THR A 154 -1.38 -16.72 0.64
N ILE A 155 -2.32 -15.82 0.33
CA ILE A 155 -2.91 -15.65 -1.01
C ILE A 155 -1.81 -15.41 -2.06
N SER A 156 -0.86 -14.51 -1.77
CA SER A 156 0.24 -14.19 -2.68
C SER A 156 1.16 -15.39 -2.93
N LYS A 157 1.42 -16.21 -1.91
CA LYS A 157 2.22 -17.43 -2.03
C LYS A 157 1.50 -18.48 -2.89
N GLU A 158 0.23 -18.74 -2.61
CA GLU A 158 -0.56 -19.73 -3.36
C GLU A 158 -0.77 -19.30 -4.81
N ARG A 159 -0.95 -17.99 -5.09
CA ARG A 159 -0.98 -17.45 -6.46
C ARG A 159 0.34 -17.67 -7.19
N ARG A 160 1.48 -17.43 -6.53
CA ARG A 160 2.80 -17.72 -7.13
C ARG A 160 2.97 -19.21 -7.40
N LEU A 161 2.50 -20.07 -6.49
CA LEU A 161 2.54 -21.52 -6.68
C LEU A 161 1.63 -21.97 -7.82
N LEU A 162 0.45 -21.37 -7.98
CA LEU A 162 -0.45 -21.64 -9.11
C LEU A 162 0.19 -21.28 -10.45
N GLN A 163 0.77 -20.07 -10.54
CA GLN A 163 1.49 -19.62 -11.74
C GLN A 163 2.65 -20.57 -12.08
N ASN A 164 3.35 -21.02 -11.05
CA ASN A 164 4.41 -22.01 -11.15
C ASN A 164 3.91 -23.36 -11.70
N ARG A 165 2.79 -23.88 -11.17
CA ARG A 165 2.17 -25.12 -11.65
C ARG A 165 1.60 -25.01 -13.06
N ARG A 166 1.10 -23.83 -13.45
CA ARG A 166 0.66 -23.57 -14.83
C ARG A 166 1.82 -23.76 -15.80
N LEU A 167 2.98 -23.17 -15.51
CA LEU A 167 4.17 -23.30 -16.34
C LEU A 167 4.67 -24.75 -16.41
N ASP A 168 4.59 -25.50 -15.30
CA ASP A 168 4.95 -26.93 -15.29
C ASP A 168 3.99 -27.75 -16.18
N LEU A 169 2.69 -27.43 -16.14
CA LEU A 169 1.67 -28.07 -16.98
C LEU A 169 1.90 -27.76 -18.46
N ASP A 170 2.17 -26.50 -18.80
CA ASP A 170 2.42 -26.07 -20.17
C ASP A 170 3.71 -26.72 -20.74
N ALA A 171 4.76 -26.84 -19.92
CA ALA A 171 5.98 -27.57 -20.28
C ALA A 171 5.73 -29.07 -20.51
N SER A 172 4.92 -29.72 -19.68
CA SER A 172 4.54 -31.13 -19.87
C SER A 172 3.70 -31.34 -21.13
N LYS A 173 2.78 -30.41 -21.45
CA LYS A 173 2.03 -30.42 -22.72
C LYS A 173 2.97 -30.32 -23.93
N ALA A 174 3.95 -29.41 -23.87
CA ALA A 174 4.95 -29.23 -24.92
C ALA A 174 5.83 -30.48 -25.08
N ARG A 175 6.27 -31.08 -23.96
CA ARG A 175 7.04 -32.33 -23.96
C ARG A 175 6.27 -33.48 -24.60
N LEU A 176 4.98 -33.66 -24.24
CA LEU A 176 4.13 -34.68 -24.84
C LEU A 176 3.98 -34.47 -26.35
N LYS A 177 3.73 -33.23 -26.79
CA LYS A 177 3.63 -32.90 -28.22
C LYS A 177 4.92 -33.24 -28.97
N LYS A 178 6.08 -32.97 -28.37
CA LYS A 178 7.40 -33.31 -28.93
C LYS A 178 7.65 -34.82 -28.97
N ALA A 179 7.29 -35.55 -27.91
CA ALA A 179 7.41 -37.01 -27.85
C ALA A 179 6.56 -37.69 -28.94
N LYS A 180 5.28 -37.29 -29.08
CA LYS A 180 4.39 -37.78 -30.13
C LYS A 180 4.89 -37.44 -31.54
N ALA A 181 5.46 -36.25 -31.74
CA ALA A 181 6.06 -35.88 -33.02
C ALA A 181 7.33 -36.69 -33.35
N ALA A 182 8.14 -37.02 -32.34
CA ALA A 182 9.33 -37.86 -32.50
C ALA A 182 8.95 -39.31 -32.80
N GLU A 183 7.94 -39.84 -32.09
CA GLU A 183 7.36 -41.16 -32.36
C GLU A 183 6.84 -41.25 -33.80
N ALA A 184 6.00 -40.30 -34.24
CA ALA A 184 5.45 -40.27 -35.59
C ALA A 184 6.54 -40.21 -36.69
N LYS A 185 7.63 -39.45 -36.46
CA LYS A 185 8.78 -39.42 -37.37
C LYS A 185 9.53 -40.75 -37.40
N ALA A 186 9.65 -41.42 -36.25
CA ALA A 186 10.29 -42.74 -36.16
C ALA A 186 9.43 -43.84 -36.81
N THR A 187 8.10 -43.72 -36.81
CA THR A 187 7.20 -44.66 -37.52
C THR A 187 7.16 -44.42 -39.03
N VAL A 188 7.33 -43.19 -39.50
CA VAL A 188 7.35 -42.87 -40.94
C VAL A 188 8.72 -43.17 -41.58
N GLY A 189 9.82 -43.04 -40.82
CA GLY A 189 11.18 -43.37 -41.29
C GLY A 189 11.47 -44.87 -41.46
N THR A 190 10.52 -45.75 -41.10
CA THR A 190 10.67 -47.21 -41.15
C THR A 190 9.90 -47.87 -42.30
N VAL A 191 9.29 -47.11 -43.22
CA VAL A 191 8.73 -47.68 -44.46
C VAL A 191 9.88 -48.23 -45.31
N PRO A 192 10.04 -49.55 -45.47
CA PRO A 192 11.13 -50.10 -46.26
C PRO A 192 10.78 -49.94 -47.74
N ASP A 193 11.72 -49.43 -48.52
CA ASP A 193 11.74 -49.71 -49.96
C ASP A 193 11.76 -51.25 -50.12
N PHE A 194 10.81 -51.79 -50.87
CA PHE A 194 10.37 -53.19 -50.84
C PHE A 194 11.35 -54.14 -51.56
N GLN A 195 12.65 -54.14 -51.20
CA GLN A 195 13.61 -55.00 -51.90
C GLN A 195 14.77 -55.62 -51.13
N GLU A 196 14.80 -55.63 -49.79
CA GLU A 196 15.84 -56.37 -49.05
C GLU A 196 15.32 -57.36 -48.00
N THR A 197 15.50 -58.64 -48.31
CA THR A 197 15.34 -59.81 -47.44
C THR A 197 16.43 -59.84 -46.35
N ARG A 198 16.29 -59.05 -45.27
CA ARG A 198 17.13 -59.20 -44.07
C ARG A 198 16.32 -59.10 -42.75
N PRO A 199 16.15 -60.19 -41.99
CA PRO A 199 15.40 -60.20 -40.73
C PRO A 199 16.05 -59.43 -39.56
N ARG A 200 17.27 -58.88 -39.73
CA ARG A 200 17.99 -58.14 -38.68
C ARG A 200 17.51 -56.69 -38.46
N ASN A 201 17.00 -56.03 -39.49
CA ASN A 201 16.53 -54.63 -39.37
C ASN A 201 15.19 -54.51 -38.61
N TYR A 202 14.35 -55.55 -38.69
CA TYR A 202 13.03 -55.53 -38.05
C TYR A 202 13.12 -55.55 -36.52
N ILE A 203 14.09 -56.25 -35.95
CA ILE A 203 14.29 -56.33 -34.48
C ILE A 203 14.78 -54.99 -33.93
N LEU A 204 15.73 -54.32 -34.60
CA LEU A 204 16.17 -52.97 -34.19
C LEU A 204 15.05 -51.93 -34.33
N SER A 205 14.26 -52.01 -35.39
CA SER A 205 13.08 -51.16 -35.62
C SER A 205 12.01 -51.35 -34.53
N ALA A 206 11.72 -52.60 -34.16
CA ALA A 206 10.77 -52.91 -33.09
C ALA A 206 11.27 -52.44 -31.72
N SER A 207 12.56 -52.62 -31.41
CA SER A 207 13.17 -52.12 -30.17
C SER A 207 13.21 -50.59 -30.11
N ALA A 208 13.47 -49.89 -31.23
CA ALA A 208 13.40 -48.43 -31.29
C ALA A 208 11.98 -47.91 -31.15
N SER A 209 10.99 -48.58 -31.75
CA SER A 209 9.57 -48.23 -31.63
C SER A 209 9.07 -48.41 -30.19
N ALA A 210 9.48 -49.49 -29.51
CA ALA A 210 9.14 -49.71 -28.10
C ALA A 210 9.70 -48.61 -27.17
N LEU A 211 10.93 -48.13 -27.41
CA LEU A 211 11.53 -47.03 -26.64
C LEU A 211 10.77 -45.70 -26.78
N TRP A 212 10.26 -45.39 -27.98
CA TRP A 212 9.46 -44.18 -28.18
C TRP A 212 8.06 -44.30 -27.59
N ASN A 213 7.45 -45.48 -27.64
CA ASN A 213 6.18 -45.75 -26.94
C ASN A 213 6.35 -45.53 -25.42
N ASP A 214 7.41 -46.10 -24.82
CA ASP A 214 7.71 -45.90 -23.40
C ASP A 214 7.93 -44.41 -23.03
N GLU A 215 8.61 -43.63 -23.89
CA GLU A 215 8.82 -42.20 -23.64
C GLU A 215 7.53 -41.37 -23.82
N VAL A 216 6.64 -41.77 -24.74
CA VAL A 216 5.31 -41.15 -24.88
C VAL A 216 4.44 -41.47 -23.67
N ASP A 217 4.37 -42.74 -23.24
CA ASP A 217 3.63 -43.16 -22.04
C ASP A 217 4.12 -42.42 -20.79
N LYS A 218 5.44 -42.25 -20.67
CA LYS A 218 6.05 -41.46 -19.60
C LYS A 218 5.65 -39.99 -19.67
N ALA A 219 5.69 -39.37 -20.85
CA ALA A 219 5.27 -37.98 -21.03
C ALA A 219 3.76 -37.77 -20.78
N GLU A 220 2.92 -38.76 -21.11
CA GLU A 220 1.48 -38.75 -20.80
C GLU A 220 1.23 -38.84 -19.30
N GLN A 221 1.97 -39.71 -18.60
CA GLN A 221 1.88 -39.83 -17.15
C GLN A 221 2.35 -38.55 -16.44
N GLU A 222 3.45 -37.94 -16.89
CA GLU A 222 3.94 -36.65 -16.38
C GLU A 222 2.90 -35.53 -16.60
N LEU A 223 2.27 -35.47 -17.78
CA LEU A 223 1.20 -34.52 -18.05
C LEU A 223 0.00 -34.73 -17.12
N ARG A 224 -0.40 -35.99 -16.89
CA ARG A 224 -1.51 -36.31 -15.99
C ARG A 224 -1.23 -35.86 -14.56
N VAL A 225 -0.02 -36.10 -14.06
CA VAL A 225 0.40 -35.63 -12.73
C VAL A 225 0.40 -34.10 -12.68
N ALA A 226 1.02 -33.43 -13.65
CA ALA A 226 1.07 -31.97 -13.71
C ALA A 226 -0.34 -31.33 -13.75
N GLN A 227 -1.27 -31.93 -14.49
CA GLN A 227 -2.67 -31.49 -14.55
C GLN A 227 -3.33 -31.60 -13.18
N THR A 228 -3.22 -32.75 -12.51
CA THR A 228 -3.81 -32.94 -11.17
C THR A 228 -3.22 -31.99 -10.13
N GLU A 229 -1.91 -31.69 -10.20
CA GLU A 229 -1.27 -30.72 -9.32
C GLU A 229 -1.74 -29.29 -9.58
N PHE A 230 -1.91 -28.91 -10.85
CA PHE A 230 -2.45 -27.62 -11.23
C PHE A 230 -3.89 -27.45 -10.75
N ASP A 231 -4.77 -28.43 -11.01
CA ASP A 231 -6.19 -28.38 -10.63
C ASP A 231 -6.34 -28.26 -9.11
N ARG A 232 -5.59 -29.07 -8.35
CA ARG A 232 -5.55 -28.98 -6.88
C ARG A 232 -5.08 -27.61 -6.41
N GLN A 233 -4.06 -27.05 -7.05
CA GLN A 233 -3.52 -25.73 -6.68
C GLN A 233 -4.47 -24.59 -7.06
N ALA A 234 -5.18 -24.71 -8.18
CA ALA A 234 -6.19 -23.77 -8.63
C ALA A 234 -7.35 -23.73 -7.63
N GLU A 235 -7.81 -24.89 -7.16
CA GLU A 235 -8.86 -24.99 -6.15
C GLU A 235 -8.46 -24.36 -4.81
N VAL A 236 -7.25 -24.66 -4.31
CA VAL A 236 -6.73 -24.03 -3.08
C VAL A 236 -6.69 -22.51 -3.22
N THR A 237 -6.19 -22.01 -4.35
CA THR A 237 -6.11 -20.57 -4.60
C THR A 237 -7.50 -19.96 -4.71
N ARG A 238 -8.44 -20.65 -5.38
CA ARG A 238 -9.84 -20.23 -5.53
C ARG A 238 -10.52 -20.06 -4.18
N LEU A 239 -10.43 -21.05 -3.30
CA LEU A 239 -11.03 -20.99 -1.97
C LEU A 239 -10.51 -19.81 -1.15
N LEU A 240 -9.21 -19.51 -1.23
CA LEU A 240 -8.62 -18.35 -0.57
C LEU A 240 -9.16 -17.03 -1.15
N LEU A 241 -9.29 -16.93 -2.47
CA LEU A 241 -9.82 -15.74 -3.13
C LEU A 241 -11.32 -15.53 -2.86
N GLU A 242 -12.10 -16.61 -2.74
CA GLU A 242 -13.51 -16.55 -2.35
C GLU A 242 -13.64 -16.09 -0.88
N GLY A 243 -12.72 -16.52 -0.01
CA GLY A 243 -12.60 -16.12 1.39
C GLY A 243 -12.43 -14.61 1.62
N ILE A 244 -11.92 -13.86 0.63
CA ILE A 244 -11.81 -12.39 0.68
C ILE A 244 -13.16 -11.72 0.92
N SER A 245 -14.26 -12.33 0.47
CA SER A 245 -15.61 -11.82 0.72
C SER A 245 -15.92 -11.77 2.23
N SER A 246 -15.43 -12.74 3.01
CA SER A 246 -15.54 -12.73 4.47
C SER A 246 -14.66 -11.63 5.08
N THR A 247 -13.44 -11.45 4.56
CA THR A 247 -12.56 -10.35 4.96
C THR A 247 -13.22 -8.99 4.74
N HIS A 248 -13.94 -8.79 3.64
CA HIS A 248 -14.68 -7.54 3.39
C HIS A 248 -15.74 -7.27 4.46
N VAL A 249 -16.45 -8.28 4.93
CA VAL A 249 -17.42 -8.12 6.05
C VAL A 249 -16.69 -7.65 7.31
N ASN A 250 -15.51 -8.20 7.60
CA ASN A 250 -14.70 -7.74 8.72
C ASN A 250 -14.20 -6.29 8.54
N HIS A 251 -13.71 -5.94 7.34
CA HIS A 251 -13.29 -4.56 7.03
C HIS A 251 -14.44 -3.56 7.16
N LEU A 252 -15.66 -3.93 6.73
CA LEU A 252 -16.86 -3.10 6.91
C LEU A 252 -17.15 -2.85 8.39
N ARG A 253 -17.11 -3.90 9.23
CA ARG A 253 -17.27 -3.75 10.67
C ARG A 253 -16.22 -2.82 11.28
N CYS A 254 -14.94 -3.01 10.93
CA CYS A 254 -13.86 -2.14 11.37
C CYS A 254 -14.09 -0.67 10.98
N LEU A 255 -14.59 -0.41 9.76
CA LEU A 255 -14.93 0.95 9.33
C LEU A 255 -16.04 1.56 10.18
N HIS A 256 -17.09 0.81 10.50
CA HIS A 256 -18.16 1.29 11.39
C HIS A 256 -17.62 1.63 12.78
N GLU A 257 -16.84 0.72 13.39
CA GLU A 257 -16.21 0.93 14.69
C GLU A 257 -15.27 2.14 14.70
N PHE A 258 -14.53 2.35 13.60
CA PHE A 258 -13.66 3.53 13.44
C PHE A 258 -14.46 4.83 13.48
N ILE A 259 -15.54 4.92 12.70
CA ILE A 259 -16.39 6.13 12.65
C ILE A 259 -17.09 6.37 13.99
N GLU A 260 -17.54 5.32 14.68
CA GLU A 260 -18.12 5.45 16.02
C GLU A 260 -17.10 5.97 17.04
N SER A 261 -15.86 5.48 16.99
CA SER A 261 -14.78 5.95 17.86
C SER A 261 -14.44 7.42 17.60
N GLN A 262 -14.38 7.83 16.33
CA GLN A 262 -14.10 9.20 15.92
C GLN A 262 -15.24 10.16 16.29
N THR A 263 -16.48 9.72 16.15
CA THR A 263 -17.68 10.48 16.57
C THR A 263 -17.66 10.71 18.08
N THR A 264 -17.36 9.66 18.84
CA THR A 264 -17.29 9.71 20.30
C THR A 264 -16.21 10.69 20.76
N TYR A 265 -15.03 10.65 20.14
CA TYR A 265 -13.92 11.58 20.41
C TYR A 265 -14.34 13.04 20.24
N TYR A 266 -14.85 13.42 19.07
CA TYR A 266 -15.24 14.81 18.81
C TYR A 266 -16.38 15.29 19.73
N ALA A 267 -17.34 14.41 20.04
CA ALA A 267 -18.42 14.72 20.98
C ALA A 267 -17.88 14.97 22.40
N GLN A 268 -16.91 14.17 22.85
CA GLN A 268 -16.24 14.36 24.14
C GLN A 268 -15.47 15.69 24.17
N CYS A 269 -14.66 15.98 23.15
CA CYS A 269 -13.91 17.23 23.05
C CYS A 269 -14.83 18.45 23.09
N TYR A 270 -15.92 18.43 22.31
CA TYR A 270 -16.90 19.51 22.30
C TYR A 270 -17.53 19.74 23.69
N ARG A 271 -17.89 18.65 24.39
CA ARG A 271 -18.45 18.73 25.74
C ARG A 271 -17.45 19.34 26.73
N HIS A 272 -16.18 18.95 26.68
CA HIS A 272 -15.13 19.51 27.54
C HIS A 272 -14.93 21.01 27.29
N MET A 273 -14.92 21.44 26.02
CA MET A 273 -14.79 22.86 25.67
C MET A 273 -16.00 23.70 26.09
N LEU A 274 -17.22 23.18 25.95
CA LEU A 274 -18.42 23.86 26.44
C LEU A 274 -18.42 24.00 27.96
N ASP A 275 -17.96 22.98 28.69
CA ASP A 275 -17.87 23.06 30.14
C ASP A 275 -16.84 24.10 30.57
N LEU A 276 -15.69 24.15 29.91
CA LEU A 276 -14.68 25.20 30.14
C LEU A 276 -15.27 26.60 29.94
N GLN A 277 -16.00 26.85 28.85
CA GLN A 277 -16.65 28.15 28.63
C GLN A 277 -17.59 28.55 29.78
N LYS A 278 -18.35 27.59 30.32
CA LYS A 278 -19.23 27.83 31.48
C LYS A 278 -18.43 28.10 32.76
N GLN A 279 -17.33 27.38 32.98
CA GLN A 279 -16.46 27.60 34.13
C GLN A 279 -15.79 28.97 34.06
N LEU A 280 -15.36 29.41 32.87
CA LEU A 280 -14.75 30.72 32.65
C LEU A 280 -15.77 31.86 32.81
N GLY A 281 -17.00 31.68 32.34
CA GLY A 281 -18.09 32.66 32.52
C GLY A 281 -18.54 32.87 33.97
N ARG A 282 -18.14 31.98 34.90
CA ARG A 282 -18.43 32.11 36.34
C ARG A 282 -17.43 32.97 37.10
N PHE A 283 -16.31 33.39 36.48
CA PHE A 283 -15.41 34.36 37.12
C PHE A 283 -16.06 35.75 37.10
N PRO A 284 -16.43 36.31 38.27
CA PRO A 284 -17.00 37.65 38.32
C PRO A 284 -15.88 38.68 38.09
N GLY A 285 -15.96 39.45 37.00
CA GLY A 285 -15.42 40.82 36.97
C GLY A 285 -14.05 41.12 36.32
N THR A 286 -13.75 40.68 35.09
CA THR A 286 -12.52 41.13 34.38
C THR A 286 -12.68 41.60 32.93
N PHE A 287 -13.88 41.99 32.47
CA PHE A 287 -13.98 42.73 31.19
C PHE A 287 -14.84 44.00 31.21
N VAL A 288 -15.33 44.46 32.37
CA VAL A 288 -15.96 45.78 32.47
C VAL A 288 -15.48 46.50 33.74
N GLY A 289 -14.58 47.47 33.54
CA GLY A 289 -14.53 48.73 34.30
C GLY A 289 -13.85 48.74 35.67
N THR A 290 -12.53 48.59 35.72
CA THR A 290 -11.73 49.38 36.69
C THR A 290 -11.44 50.73 36.04
N ALA A 291 -12.38 51.67 36.17
CA ALA A 291 -12.12 53.09 35.95
C ALA A 291 -12.23 53.81 37.30
N GLU A 292 -11.18 54.56 37.63
CA GLU A 292 -11.13 55.52 38.72
C GLU A 292 -12.35 56.47 38.74
N PRO A 293 -12.72 57.04 39.91
CA PRO A 293 -13.86 57.91 40.01
C PRO A 293 -13.49 59.33 39.56
N ALA A 294 -13.88 59.72 38.35
CA ALA A 294 -14.05 61.13 38.01
C ALA A 294 -15.09 61.33 36.89
N SER A 295 -16.14 62.07 37.26
CA SER A 295 -17.12 62.78 36.42
C SER A 295 -18.49 62.10 36.21
N PRO A 296 -19.62 62.85 36.29
CA PRO A 296 -20.97 62.31 36.43
C PRO A 296 -21.61 61.93 35.08
N PRO A 297 -22.68 61.11 35.08
CA PRO A 297 -23.37 60.69 33.86
C PRO A 297 -24.43 61.71 33.45
N LEU A 298 -24.62 61.91 32.14
CA LEU A 298 -25.83 62.50 31.59
C LEU A 298 -26.83 61.39 31.26
N SER A 299 -27.98 61.53 31.89
CA SER A 299 -29.23 60.78 31.85
C SER A 299 -29.67 60.40 30.42
N SER A 300 -29.96 59.12 30.19
CA SER A 300 -31.30 58.52 30.16
C SER A 300 -32.09 58.76 28.86
N THR A 301 -32.44 57.67 28.17
CA THR A 301 -33.84 57.28 27.92
C THR A 301 -33.85 55.91 27.25
N SER A 302 -34.44 54.94 27.95
CA SER A 302 -34.97 53.69 27.41
C SER A 302 -36.46 53.93 27.06
N PRO A 303 -37.27 52.90 26.75
CA PRO A 303 -37.21 51.90 25.67
C PRO A 303 -38.56 51.83 24.90
N THR A 304 -38.65 51.24 23.71
CA THR A 304 -39.90 50.54 23.32
C THR A 304 -39.70 49.45 22.27
N THR A 305 -40.36 48.33 22.56
CA THR A 305 -40.63 47.07 21.85
C THR A 305 -41.15 47.19 20.40
N THR A 306 -40.85 46.20 19.54
CA THR A 306 -41.79 45.10 19.12
C THR A 306 -41.25 44.22 17.97
N ALA A 307 -41.43 42.91 18.16
CA ALA A 307 -41.88 41.86 17.22
C ALA A 307 -41.25 41.63 15.83
N ALA A 308 -41.00 40.33 15.57
CA ALA A 308 -40.57 39.68 14.34
C ALA A 308 -41.55 39.83 13.17
N THR A 309 -41.06 39.80 11.93
CA THR A 309 -41.68 39.19 10.71
C THR A 309 -40.65 39.21 9.55
N MET A 310 -40.45 38.07 8.87
CA MET A 310 -39.86 37.93 7.51
C MET A 310 -41.02 38.00 6.48
N PRO A 311 -40.91 38.48 5.21
CA PRO A 311 -40.09 37.82 4.17
C PRO A 311 -39.62 38.66 2.92
N MET A 312 -38.71 38.06 2.14
CA MET A 312 -38.41 38.14 0.67
C MET A 312 -38.13 39.49 -0.07
N GLY A 313 -37.08 39.47 -0.92
CA GLY A 313 -36.46 40.61 -1.66
C GLY A 313 -37.19 41.12 -2.93
N PRO A 314 -36.57 42.03 -3.73
CA PRO A 314 -35.59 41.62 -4.76
C PRO A 314 -34.42 42.59 -5.09
N SER A 315 -33.41 42.03 -5.77
CA SER A 315 -32.39 42.52 -6.75
C SER A 315 -32.32 44.02 -7.12
N VAL A 316 -31.11 44.62 -7.23
CA VAL A 316 -30.36 44.91 -8.50
C VAL A 316 -28.86 45.23 -8.24
N ALA A 317 -27.97 44.64 -9.06
CA ALA A 317 -26.64 45.07 -9.55
C ALA A 317 -25.54 45.62 -8.61
N ASP A 318 -24.32 45.05 -8.64
CA ASP A 318 -23.32 45.39 -9.68
C ASP A 318 -22.11 44.42 -9.76
N LEU A 319 -21.71 44.15 -11.01
CA LEU A 319 -20.40 43.74 -11.61
C LEU A 319 -19.47 42.64 -11.02
N ALA A 320 -19.12 41.71 -11.91
CA ALA A 320 -17.93 40.83 -11.92
C ALA A 320 -17.02 41.22 -13.12
N PRO A 321 -15.88 40.56 -13.43
CA PRO A 321 -14.74 40.08 -12.62
C PRO A 321 -13.39 40.68 -13.14
N PRO A 322 -12.22 40.39 -12.54
CA PRO A 322 -10.94 40.55 -13.24
C PRO A 322 -10.30 39.20 -13.61
N GLY A 323 -9.88 39.10 -14.87
CA GLY A 323 -8.91 38.13 -15.37
C GLY A 323 -7.46 38.63 -15.23
N GLU A 324 -6.56 37.64 -15.18
CA GLU A 324 -5.12 37.64 -15.49
C GLU A 324 -4.26 38.89 -15.20
N ALA A 325 -3.34 38.77 -14.23
CA ALA A 325 -1.89 38.95 -14.44
C ALA A 325 -1.06 38.68 -13.16
N ALA A 326 -0.20 37.67 -13.25
CA ALA A 326 1.15 37.57 -12.71
C ALA A 326 1.48 38.09 -11.29
N LEU A 327 1.70 37.18 -10.34
CA LEU A 327 2.74 37.35 -9.31
C LEU A 327 3.50 36.04 -9.04
N ARG A 328 4.81 36.16 -9.33
CA ARG A 328 5.99 35.31 -9.13
C ARG A 328 5.92 34.32 -7.96
N LEU A 329 6.13 33.03 -8.24
CA LEU A 329 6.58 32.06 -7.23
C LEU A 329 8.06 32.31 -6.93
N GLU A 330 8.37 32.45 -5.64
CA GLU A 330 9.72 32.31 -5.11
C GLU A 330 10.23 30.89 -5.36
N GLU A 331 11.40 30.84 -5.99
CA GLU A 331 12.24 29.67 -6.18
C GLU A 331 12.82 29.26 -4.83
N VAL A 332 12.27 28.21 -4.23
CA VAL A 332 12.90 27.54 -3.08
C VAL A 332 14.13 26.81 -3.59
N ALA A 333 15.31 27.33 -3.22
CA ALA A 333 16.60 26.73 -3.50
C ALA A 333 16.69 25.29 -2.93
N PRO A 334 17.32 24.34 -3.66
CA PRO A 334 17.39 22.95 -3.22
C PRO A 334 18.44 22.76 -2.12
N PRO A 335 18.27 21.76 -1.22
CA PRO A 335 19.32 21.36 -0.31
C PRO A 335 20.49 20.75 -1.08
N ALA A 336 21.70 21.18 -0.75
CA ALA A 336 22.94 20.67 -1.29
C ALA A 336 23.15 19.19 -0.92
N SER A 337 22.91 18.29 -1.88
CA SER A 337 23.47 16.93 -1.85
C SER A 337 23.50 16.33 -3.26
N GLY A 338 24.64 16.43 -3.93
CA GLY A 338 25.07 15.52 -5.01
C GLY A 338 24.20 15.36 -6.27
N THR A 339 23.27 16.27 -6.57
CA THR A 339 22.44 16.18 -7.79
C THR A 339 23.26 16.46 -9.05
N ARG A 340 23.13 15.60 -10.07
CA ARG A 340 23.78 15.73 -11.39
C ARG A 340 22.72 15.65 -12.49
N LYS A 341 22.97 16.27 -13.64
CA LYS A 341 22.13 16.07 -14.82
C LYS A 341 22.63 14.84 -15.57
N ALA A 342 21.73 14.06 -16.14
CA ALA A 342 22.07 12.90 -16.94
C ALA A 342 21.24 12.87 -18.22
N ARG A 343 21.86 12.48 -19.34
CA ARG A 343 21.17 12.18 -20.59
C ARG A 343 20.92 10.68 -20.67
N VAL A 344 19.71 10.29 -21.01
CA VAL A 344 19.34 8.88 -21.19
C VAL A 344 19.87 8.38 -22.52
N LEU A 345 20.61 7.26 -22.51
CA LEU A 345 21.21 6.66 -23.71
C LEU A 345 20.25 5.73 -24.46
N TYR A 346 19.36 5.05 -23.74
CA TYR A 346 18.43 4.06 -24.30
C TYR A 346 17.08 4.11 -23.59
N ASP A 347 16.02 3.71 -24.28
CA ASP A 347 14.70 3.52 -23.68
C ASP A 347 14.79 2.46 -22.56
N TYR A 348 14.17 2.76 -21.42
CA TYR A 348 14.10 1.85 -20.27
C TYR A 348 12.66 1.76 -19.77
N GLU A 349 12.11 0.55 -19.73
CA GLU A 349 10.80 0.32 -19.11
C GLU A 349 10.97 -0.05 -17.63
N ALA A 350 10.27 0.66 -16.75
CA ALA A 350 10.29 0.38 -15.32
C ALA A 350 9.71 -1.01 -15.02
N ALA A 351 10.48 -1.86 -14.33
CA ALA A 351 10.06 -3.20 -13.95
C ALA A 351 9.04 -3.20 -12.80
N ASP A 352 9.06 -2.16 -11.96
CA ASP A 352 8.13 -1.99 -10.85
C ASP A 352 7.81 -0.51 -10.57
N SER A 353 6.96 -0.25 -9.57
CA SER A 353 6.57 1.10 -9.16
C SER A 353 7.67 1.89 -8.44
N SER A 354 8.83 1.29 -8.19
CA SER A 354 10.00 1.93 -7.57
C SER A 354 11.01 2.43 -8.60
N GLU A 355 10.89 1.97 -9.85
CA GLU A 355 11.71 2.36 -11.00
C GLU A 355 11.05 3.45 -11.84
N LEU A 356 11.86 4.22 -12.57
CA LEU A 356 11.39 5.27 -13.48
C LEU A 356 11.62 4.86 -14.93
N ALA A 357 10.56 4.82 -15.74
CA ALA A 357 10.67 4.54 -17.17
C ALA A 357 11.32 5.73 -17.90
N LEU A 358 12.31 5.46 -18.74
CA LEU A 358 13.14 6.45 -19.44
C LEU A 358 12.93 6.36 -20.95
N LEU A 359 13.05 7.50 -21.63
CA LEU A 359 13.10 7.59 -23.09
C LEU A 359 14.51 8.04 -23.51
N ALA A 360 15.03 7.48 -24.60
CA ALA A 360 16.32 7.84 -25.16
C ALA A 360 16.39 9.35 -25.48
N ASP A 361 17.56 9.95 -25.27
CA ASP A 361 17.85 11.38 -25.39
C ASP A 361 17.08 12.31 -24.43
N GLU A 362 16.39 11.76 -23.43
CA GLU A 362 15.74 12.55 -22.38
C GLU A 362 16.77 13.05 -21.33
N LEU A 363 16.59 14.27 -20.84
CA LEU A 363 17.44 14.87 -19.82
C LEU A 363 16.77 14.78 -18.44
N ILE A 364 17.40 14.10 -17.49
CA ILE A 364 16.86 13.90 -16.14
C ILE A 364 17.84 14.36 -15.06
N THR A 365 17.33 14.67 -13.86
CA THR A 365 18.17 14.96 -12.70
C THR A 365 18.37 13.67 -11.90
N VAL A 366 19.60 13.35 -11.55
CA VAL A 366 19.95 12.12 -10.81
C VAL A 366 20.73 12.40 -9.53
N TYR A 367 20.50 11.60 -8.49
CA TYR A 367 21.26 11.66 -7.24
C TYR A 367 21.35 10.28 -6.58
N SER A 368 22.37 10.09 -5.74
CA SER A 368 22.56 8.86 -4.96
C SER A 368 21.97 9.02 -3.55
N LEU A 369 21.41 7.94 -3.01
CA LEU A 369 20.95 7.87 -1.63
C LEU A 369 21.90 6.98 -0.80
N PRO A 370 22.20 7.32 0.46
CA PRO A 370 23.02 6.48 1.33
C PRO A 370 22.40 5.08 1.51
N GLY A 371 23.16 4.03 1.20
CA GLY A 371 22.69 2.63 1.29
C GLY A 371 22.06 2.06 0.02
N MET A 372 22.09 2.79 -1.10
CA MET A 372 21.66 2.29 -2.41
C MET A 372 22.81 1.64 -3.19
N ASP A 373 22.49 0.67 -4.05
CA ASP A 373 23.48 -0.03 -4.86
C ASP A 373 24.21 0.92 -5.85
N PRO A 374 25.52 0.76 -6.08
CA PRO A 374 26.31 1.67 -6.93
C PRO A 374 25.85 1.72 -8.39
N ASP A 375 25.18 0.67 -8.86
CA ASP A 375 24.69 0.54 -10.24
C ASP A 375 23.36 1.28 -10.47
N TRP A 376 22.80 1.89 -9.42
CA TRP A 376 21.50 2.55 -9.43
C TRP A 376 21.56 3.98 -8.91
N LEU A 377 20.80 4.87 -9.55
CA LEU A 377 20.58 6.25 -9.11
C LEU A 377 19.08 6.53 -8.98
N ILE A 378 18.71 7.56 -8.21
CA ILE A 378 17.35 8.08 -8.24
C ILE A 378 17.28 9.12 -9.35
N GLY A 379 16.45 8.86 -10.36
CA GLY A 379 16.09 9.80 -11.41
C GLY A 379 14.84 10.57 -11.06
N GLU A 380 14.86 11.88 -11.32
CA GLU A 380 13.74 12.80 -11.19
C GLU A 380 13.42 13.39 -12.57
N ARG A 381 12.20 13.08 -13.04
CA ARG A 381 11.61 13.61 -14.27
C ARG A 381 10.32 14.35 -13.91
N GLY A 382 10.42 15.67 -13.78
CA GLY A 382 9.30 16.53 -13.34
C GLY A 382 8.78 16.08 -11.97
N ASN A 383 7.49 15.70 -11.89
CA ASN A 383 6.87 15.23 -10.65
C ASN A 383 7.04 13.72 -10.38
N LYS A 384 7.74 12.98 -11.26
CA LYS A 384 7.95 11.53 -11.12
C LYS A 384 9.40 11.25 -10.70
N LYS A 385 9.57 10.42 -9.68
CA LYS A 385 10.88 10.00 -9.17
C LYS A 385 10.94 8.47 -9.08
N GLY A 386 12.07 7.88 -9.39
CA GLY A 386 12.27 6.43 -9.29
C GLY A 386 13.72 6.02 -9.52
N LYS A 387 14.02 4.76 -9.27
CA LYS A 387 15.34 4.17 -9.51
C LYS A 387 15.59 4.01 -11.00
N VAL A 388 16.82 4.33 -11.41
CA VAL A 388 17.29 4.25 -12.79
C VAL A 388 18.69 3.62 -12.83
N PRO A 389 18.95 2.68 -13.73
CA PRO A 389 20.26 2.05 -13.85
C PRO A 389 21.29 3.02 -14.45
N VAL A 390 22.48 3.09 -13.85
CA VAL A 390 23.57 3.98 -14.30
C VAL A 390 24.03 3.66 -15.72
N THR A 391 23.98 2.39 -16.13
CA THR A 391 24.39 1.93 -17.47
C THR A 391 23.55 2.49 -18.62
N TYR A 392 22.36 3.03 -18.33
CA TYR A 392 21.45 3.64 -19.28
C TYR A 392 21.58 5.18 -19.30
N LEU A 393 22.51 5.74 -18.52
CA LEU A 393 22.67 7.16 -18.31
C LEU A 393 24.08 7.66 -18.66
N GLU A 394 24.14 8.79 -19.34
CA GLU A 394 25.35 9.59 -19.52
C GLU A 394 25.29 10.75 -18.52
N LEU A 395 26.12 10.70 -17.48
CA LEU A 395 26.20 11.77 -16.48
C LEU A 395 26.86 13.00 -17.10
N LEU A 396 26.11 14.10 -17.17
CA LEU A 396 26.59 15.40 -17.61
C LEU A 396 27.15 16.14 -16.38
N SER A 397 28.43 16.47 -16.43
CA SER A 397 29.13 17.18 -15.35
C SER A 397 28.72 18.64 -15.23
#